data_AF-A0A1X0QXW2-F1
#
_entry.id   AF-A0A1X0QXW2-F1
#
_cell.length_a   1.000
_cell.length_b   1.000
_cell.length_c   1.000
_cell.angle_alpha   90.00
_cell.angle_beta   90.00
_cell.angle_gamma   90.00
#
_symmetry.space_group_name_H-M   'P 1'
#
loop_
_entity.id
_entity.type
_entity.pdbx_description
1 polymer ?
#
loop_
_entity_poly.entity_id
_entity_poly.type
_entity_poly.pdbx_seq_one_letter_code
_entity_poly.pdbx_strand_id
1 'polypeptide(L)'
;MNADEEDGVDIVVKFYELIARKDTKSKKSLVVPMCSTFNLMQICEKQLNNGSLEGINALSGCSILLFESDDLDELSPEELFDACDILFYTINWFREVLNSFVEAKDEDLSQTLIARLRHMLELESRLNDCLKYAPTYVPLEFHNTLSISPKNESSRSSQIISNTQANESQQTENFSRTNIKKETRPSNISFGSISELRPYMRAFNLSVFEIFKHNTNQIRMTYAETSYMLEDLNNKLDIKIVPAPVSTFGRKKVTSESKYPSSNSLLLARIDEHQFMKKVVPSLPYILQTLEDLYADIQQQGIDSGRIRGAEEIAKAISLILNVIFKMLSWSYIQSSGNKGILETIIQALAERISGESKQKGSSPEVQLRQAFQYLCHYGANMPQSTTAVLLFKILLRIMELSDNPLSLKQGALSVVNQIVSTSWFDWREIKKEIEFLIEKTIELDDDPLQVLHNLVNDVLPRYEDQGPLEDHPLLKSDTVVQYYQAIISQIVNSFELFKGTDQEPEIVLVQNGRIVKIFERITHYVKVKEHRLLIGVLLKTGKLFIDQFTKHSIPYFTEIFKAHKTSILAIFKDLQASTRVLQVR
;
A
#
# COMPACT_ATOMS: atom_id res chain seq x y z
N MET A 1 -17.83 -4.39 -30.56
CA MET A 1 -16.44 -4.07 -30.15
C MET A 1 -15.49 -5.06 -30.81
N ASN A 2 -14.69 -4.60 -31.77
CA ASN A 2 -13.64 -5.38 -32.43
C ASN A 2 -12.27 -4.94 -31.89
N ALA A 3 -11.33 -5.87 -31.71
CA ALA A 3 -9.97 -5.54 -31.27
C ALA A 3 -8.96 -5.54 -32.42
N ASP A 4 -9.30 -6.15 -33.56
CA ASP A 4 -8.45 -6.17 -34.76
C ASP A 4 -8.95 -5.11 -35.76
N GLU A 5 -8.02 -4.36 -36.36
CA GLU A 5 -8.32 -3.33 -37.37
C GLU A 5 -8.61 -3.91 -38.77
N GLU A 6 -8.37 -5.21 -38.98
CA GLU A 6 -8.63 -5.87 -40.26
C GLU A 6 -10.12 -6.23 -40.45
N ASP A 7 -10.68 -5.79 -41.57
CA ASP A 7 -12.04 -6.07 -42.04
C ASP A 7 -12.23 -7.57 -42.38
N GLY A 8 -12.44 -8.38 -41.35
CA GLY A 8 -12.74 -9.81 -41.50
C GLY A 8 -13.06 -10.47 -40.16
N VAL A 9 -14.35 -10.53 -39.79
CA VAL A 9 -14.76 -11.18 -38.55
C VAL A 9 -15.11 -12.64 -38.79
N ASP A 10 -14.17 -13.56 -38.53
CA ASP A 10 -14.45 -15.01 -38.63
C ASP A 10 -15.12 -15.57 -37.35
N ILE A 11 -14.96 -14.93 -36.19
CA ILE A 11 -15.50 -15.40 -34.90
C ILE A 11 -16.14 -14.26 -34.10
N VAL A 12 -17.38 -14.48 -33.63
CA VAL A 12 -18.16 -13.52 -32.83
C VAL A 12 -18.68 -14.16 -31.55
N VAL A 13 -18.48 -13.49 -30.41
CA VAL A 13 -19.14 -13.83 -29.14
C VAL A 13 -20.43 -13.03 -28.99
N LYS A 14 -21.55 -13.74 -28.79
CA LYS A 14 -22.89 -13.18 -28.86
C LYS A 14 -23.60 -13.09 -27.50
N PHE A 15 -23.08 -12.30 -26.57
CA PHE A 15 -23.67 -12.16 -25.22
C PHE A 15 -25.13 -11.68 -25.27
N TYR A 16 -25.47 -10.79 -26.20
CA TYR A 16 -26.86 -10.35 -26.39
C TYR A 16 -27.82 -11.52 -26.65
N GLU A 17 -27.52 -12.39 -27.62
CA GLU A 17 -28.35 -13.57 -27.93
C GLU A 17 -28.37 -14.61 -26.79
N LEU A 18 -27.34 -14.63 -25.93
CA LEU A 18 -27.25 -15.55 -24.81
C LEU A 18 -28.10 -15.10 -23.61
N ILE A 19 -28.33 -13.80 -23.44
CA ILE A 19 -28.96 -13.20 -22.27
C ILE A 19 -30.36 -12.66 -22.58
N ALA A 20 -30.48 -11.85 -23.64
CA ALA A 20 -31.70 -11.12 -23.93
C ALA A 20 -32.89 -12.05 -24.14
N ARG A 21 -34.04 -11.69 -23.53
CA ARG A 21 -35.34 -12.35 -23.74
C ARG A 21 -35.36 -13.86 -23.41
N LYS A 22 -34.46 -14.32 -22.53
CA LYS A 22 -34.48 -15.69 -21.98
C LYS A 22 -34.98 -15.70 -20.54
N ASP A 23 -35.34 -16.86 -20.03
CA ASP A 23 -35.61 -17.02 -18.60
C ASP A 23 -34.29 -17.10 -17.79
N THR A 24 -34.34 -16.74 -16.50
CA THR A 24 -33.14 -16.69 -15.63
C THR A 24 -32.38 -18.01 -15.56
N LYS A 25 -33.07 -19.16 -15.58
CA LYS A 25 -32.42 -20.48 -15.50
C LYS A 25 -31.63 -20.75 -16.78
N SER A 26 -32.21 -20.43 -17.93
CA SER A 26 -31.53 -20.53 -19.23
C SER A 26 -30.30 -19.59 -19.29
N LYS A 27 -30.45 -18.30 -18.94
CA LYS A 27 -29.32 -17.33 -18.88
C LYS A 27 -28.18 -17.87 -18.03
N LYS A 28 -28.51 -18.31 -16.80
CA LYS A 28 -27.55 -18.84 -15.84
C LYS A 28 -26.81 -20.07 -16.35
N SER A 29 -27.50 -20.99 -17.01
CA SER A 29 -26.88 -22.22 -17.53
C SER A 29 -25.92 -21.99 -18.70
N LEU A 30 -26.14 -20.92 -19.49
CA LEU A 30 -25.35 -20.62 -20.68
C LEU A 30 -24.16 -19.71 -20.39
N VAL A 31 -24.36 -18.67 -19.57
CA VAL A 31 -23.40 -17.57 -19.45
C VAL A 31 -22.44 -17.75 -18.30
N VAL A 32 -22.93 -18.15 -17.11
CA VAL A 32 -22.09 -18.35 -15.92
C VAL A 32 -20.93 -19.33 -16.14
N PRO A 33 -21.09 -20.50 -16.80
CA PRO A 33 -19.97 -21.40 -17.00
C PRO A 33 -18.99 -20.92 -18.08
N MET A 34 -19.34 -19.92 -18.90
CA MET A 34 -18.59 -19.57 -20.13
C MET A 34 -17.11 -19.27 -19.87
N CYS A 35 -16.80 -18.41 -18.90
CA CYS A 35 -15.39 -18.11 -18.54
C CYS A 35 -14.67 -19.34 -17.99
N SER A 36 -15.36 -20.21 -17.25
CA SER A 36 -14.77 -21.44 -16.70
C SER A 36 -14.51 -22.49 -17.78
N THR A 37 -15.41 -22.60 -18.76
CA THR A 37 -15.26 -23.45 -19.95
C THR A 37 -14.11 -22.96 -20.82
N PHE A 38 -14.00 -21.64 -21.04
CA PHE A 38 -12.87 -21.07 -21.77
C PHE A 38 -11.55 -21.30 -21.04
N ASN A 39 -11.52 -21.13 -19.71
CA ASN A 39 -10.36 -21.48 -18.89
C ASN A 39 -9.95 -22.96 -19.06
N LEU A 40 -10.93 -23.88 -19.07
CA LEU A 40 -10.63 -25.29 -19.29
C LEU A 40 -10.07 -25.52 -20.70
N MET A 41 -10.69 -24.90 -21.71
CA MET A 41 -10.26 -24.98 -23.11
C MET A 41 -8.82 -24.50 -23.29
N GLN A 42 -8.47 -23.31 -22.78
CA GLN A 42 -7.10 -22.80 -22.91
C GLN A 42 -6.07 -23.65 -22.16
N ILE A 43 -6.43 -24.24 -21.02
CA ILE A 43 -5.54 -25.16 -20.30
C ILE A 43 -5.32 -26.44 -21.12
N CYS A 44 -6.39 -27.03 -21.66
CA CYS A 44 -6.28 -28.20 -22.54
C CYS A 44 -5.43 -27.89 -23.77
N GLU A 45 -5.64 -26.76 -24.43
CA GLU A 45 -4.88 -26.33 -25.60
C GLU A 45 -3.39 -26.19 -25.28
N LYS A 46 -3.06 -25.49 -24.18
CA LYS A 46 -1.67 -25.36 -23.70
C LYS A 46 -1.03 -26.72 -23.42
N GLN A 47 -1.76 -27.66 -22.81
CA GLN A 47 -1.21 -28.99 -22.49
C GLN A 47 -1.00 -29.86 -23.74
N LEU A 48 -1.89 -29.74 -24.73
CA LEU A 48 -1.83 -30.54 -25.96
C LEU A 48 -0.83 -29.98 -26.97
N ASN A 49 -0.59 -28.65 -26.96
CA ASN A 49 0.21 -27.96 -27.98
C ASN A 49 1.47 -27.28 -27.41
N ASN A 50 2.16 -27.90 -26.44
CA ASN A 50 3.43 -27.41 -25.88
C ASN A 50 3.40 -25.95 -25.39
N GLY A 51 2.27 -25.53 -24.81
CA GLY A 51 2.03 -24.18 -24.33
C GLY A 51 1.53 -23.20 -25.38
N SER A 52 1.38 -23.61 -26.65
CA SER A 52 0.81 -22.78 -27.71
C SER A 52 -0.71 -22.60 -27.52
N LEU A 53 -1.21 -21.43 -27.91
CA LEU A 53 -2.63 -21.08 -27.99
C LEU A 53 -3.09 -20.80 -29.43
N GLU A 54 -2.28 -21.15 -30.43
CA GLU A 54 -2.54 -20.87 -31.85
C GLU A 54 -3.93 -21.37 -32.31
N GLY A 55 -4.34 -22.57 -31.88
CA GLY A 55 -5.63 -23.16 -32.24
C GLY A 55 -6.85 -22.41 -31.69
N ILE A 56 -6.66 -21.51 -30.72
CA ILE A 56 -7.72 -20.66 -30.17
C ILE A 56 -7.39 -19.16 -30.27
N ASN A 57 -6.37 -18.78 -31.04
CA ASN A 57 -5.86 -17.40 -31.06
C ASN A 57 -6.90 -16.37 -31.50
N ALA A 58 -7.80 -16.75 -32.40
CA ALA A 58 -8.89 -15.91 -32.86
C ALA A 58 -9.82 -15.42 -31.73
N LEU A 59 -9.84 -16.08 -30.56
CA LEU A 59 -10.62 -15.61 -29.40
C LEU A 59 -10.02 -14.38 -28.71
N SER A 60 -8.73 -14.07 -28.94
CA SER A 60 -8.11 -12.85 -28.41
C SER A 60 -8.66 -11.60 -29.12
N GLY A 61 -8.78 -11.65 -30.44
CA GLY A 61 -9.25 -10.61 -31.35
C GLY A 61 -10.76 -10.61 -31.66
N CYS A 62 -11.47 -11.70 -31.32
CA CYS A 62 -12.89 -11.89 -31.68
C CYS A 62 -13.82 -10.69 -31.39
N SER A 63 -14.75 -10.43 -32.31
CA SER A 63 -15.73 -9.37 -32.11
C SER A 63 -16.75 -9.77 -31.05
N ILE A 64 -17.14 -8.81 -30.21
CA ILE A 64 -18.26 -8.97 -29.27
C ILE A 64 -19.49 -8.26 -29.80
N LEU A 65 -20.58 -9.00 -29.96
CA LEU A 65 -21.91 -8.47 -30.25
C LEU A 65 -22.57 -8.00 -28.96
N LEU A 66 -22.62 -6.68 -28.79
CA LEU A 66 -23.26 -5.99 -27.67
C LEU A 66 -24.54 -5.29 -28.14
N PHE A 67 -25.34 -4.85 -27.18
CA PHE A 67 -26.45 -3.93 -27.45
C PHE A 67 -25.93 -2.51 -27.68
N GLU A 68 -26.70 -1.74 -28.43
CA GLU A 68 -26.55 -0.30 -28.59
C GLU A 68 -27.71 0.34 -27.85
N SER A 69 -27.43 1.26 -26.93
CA SER A 69 -28.46 2.04 -26.24
C SER A 69 -27.85 3.36 -25.82
N ASP A 70 -28.31 4.43 -26.47
CA ASP A 70 -27.97 5.80 -26.11
C ASP A 70 -28.87 6.34 -24.99
N ASP A 71 -30.05 5.73 -24.80
CA ASP A 71 -31.09 6.17 -23.87
C ASP A 71 -31.46 5.05 -22.87
N LEU A 72 -30.65 4.92 -21.80
CA LEU A 72 -30.88 3.93 -20.73
C LEU A 72 -32.23 4.14 -20.01
N ASP A 73 -32.78 5.36 -20.03
CA ASP A 73 -34.04 5.75 -19.40
C ASP A 73 -35.27 5.14 -20.08
N GLU A 74 -35.15 4.74 -21.34
CA GLU A 74 -36.24 4.16 -22.14
C GLU A 74 -36.34 2.64 -21.99
N LEU A 75 -35.33 2.00 -21.41
CA LEU A 75 -35.30 0.55 -21.22
C LEU A 75 -36.29 0.13 -20.14
N SER A 76 -37.02 -0.96 -20.38
CA SER A 76 -37.80 -1.60 -19.33
C SER A 76 -36.88 -2.13 -18.22
N PRO A 77 -37.38 -2.33 -16.98
CA PRO A 77 -36.56 -2.88 -15.90
C PRO A 77 -35.93 -4.25 -16.24
N GLU A 78 -36.61 -5.08 -17.03
CA GLU A 78 -36.06 -6.37 -17.46
C GLU A 78 -34.92 -6.20 -18.47
N GLU A 79 -35.07 -5.30 -19.44
CA GLU A 79 -34.04 -4.99 -20.43
C GLU A 79 -32.82 -4.34 -19.79
N LEU A 80 -33.01 -3.51 -18.77
CA LEU A 80 -31.93 -2.90 -18.01
C LEU A 80 -31.13 -3.94 -17.21
N PHE A 81 -31.80 -4.95 -16.63
CA PHE A 81 -31.12 -6.06 -15.97
C PHE A 81 -30.34 -6.91 -16.97
N ASP A 82 -30.91 -7.15 -18.15
CA ASP A 82 -30.22 -7.84 -19.25
C ASP A 82 -29.00 -7.06 -19.74
N ALA A 83 -29.11 -5.74 -19.85
CA ALA A 83 -27.99 -4.86 -20.18
C ALA A 83 -26.86 -4.98 -19.13
N CYS A 84 -27.20 -4.92 -17.83
CA CYS A 84 -26.23 -5.11 -16.75
C CYS A 84 -25.56 -6.49 -16.80
N ASP A 85 -26.32 -7.57 -17.02
CA ASP A 85 -25.78 -8.93 -17.16
C ASP A 85 -24.85 -9.00 -18.39
N ILE A 86 -25.25 -8.48 -19.56
CA ILE A 86 -24.44 -8.48 -20.79
C ILE A 86 -23.11 -7.77 -20.56
N LEU A 87 -23.11 -6.59 -19.94
CA LEU A 87 -21.89 -5.85 -19.65
C LEU A 87 -21.02 -6.60 -18.63
N PHE A 88 -21.61 -7.07 -17.52
CA PHE A 88 -20.89 -7.80 -16.47
C PHE A 88 -20.19 -9.06 -17.00
N TYR A 89 -20.88 -9.86 -17.81
CA TYR A 89 -20.32 -11.08 -18.37
C TYR A 89 -19.32 -10.83 -19.50
N THR A 90 -19.49 -9.74 -20.26
CA THR A 90 -18.49 -9.30 -21.25
C THR A 90 -17.20 -8.83 -20.56
N ILE A 91 -17.30 -8.08 -19.46
CA ILE A 91 -16.13 -7.69 -18.66
C ILE A 91 -15.38 -8.93 -18.16
N ASN A 92 -16.10 -9.90 -17.59
CA ASN A 92 -15.50 -11.15 -17.13
C ASN A 92 -14.86 -11.97 -18.25
N TRP A 93 -15.46 -11.95 -19.45
CA TRP A 93 -14.88 -12.56 -20.64
C TRP A 93 -13.54 -11.92 -21.00
N PHE A 94 -13.47 -10.59 -21.07
CA PHE A 94 -12.20 -9.89 -21.36
C PHE A 94 -11.15 -10.13 -20.28
N ARG A 95 -11.54 -10.20 -19.00
CA ARG A 95 -10.61 -10.60 -17.93
C ARG A 95 -10.05 -12.00 -18.16
N GLU A 96 -10.86 -12.94 -18.63
CA GLU A 96 -10.39 -14.30 -18.93
C GLU A 96 -9.55 -14.37 -20.22
N VAL A 97 -9.83 -13.54 -21.23
CA VAL A 97 -8.98 -13.37 -22.42
C VAL A 97 -7.60 -12.88 -22.00
N LEU A 98 -7.52 -11.83 -21.18
CA LEU A 98 -6.25 -11.31 -20.65
C LEU A 98 -5.51 -12.37 -19.81
N ASN A 99 -6.22 -13.12 -18.97
CA ASN A 99 -5.67 -14.26 -18.21
C ASN A 99 -5.06 -15.35 -19.10
N SER A 100 -5.53 -15.48 -20.33
CA SER A 100 -5.17 -16.58 -21.22
C SER A 100 -3.96 -16.25 -22.10
N PHE A 101 -3.99 -15.06 -22.72
CA PHE A 101 -3.13 -14.71 -23.85
C PHE A 101 -1.93 -13.85 -23.49
N VAL A 102 -1.85 -13.26 -22.29
CA VAL A 102 -0.70 -12.42 -21.89
C VAL A 102 0.65 -13.18 -21.90
N GLU A 103 0.61 -14.50 -21.64
CA GLU A 103 1.80 -15.38 -21.67
C GLU A 103 2.06 -15.99 -23.05
N ALA A 104 1.21 -15.72 -24.04
CA ALA A 104 1.40 -16.23 -25.39
C ALA A 104 2.68 -15.63 -26.00
N LYS A 105 3.42 -16.43 -26.77
CA LYS A 105 4.71 -16.03 -27.36
C LYS A 105 4.56 -15.18 -28.64
N ASP A 106 3.36 -14.72 -28.92
CA ASP A 106 3.02 -14.02 -30.16
C ASP A 106 3.16 -12.50 -29.94
N GLU A 107 4.09 -11.86 -30.66
CA GLU A 107 4.39 -10.43 -30.50
C GLU A 107 3.24 -9.54 -31.00
N ASP A 108 2.41 -10.05 -31.93
CA ASP A 108 1.33 -9.30 -32.57
C ASP A 108 0.09 -9.14 -31.67
N LEU A 109 0.00 -9.88 -30.56
CA LEU A 109 -1.12 -9.78 -29.62
C LEU A 109 -1.07 -8.54 -28.72
N SER A 110 0.07 -7.85 -28.67
CA SER A 110 0.30 -6.73 -27.76
C SER A 110 -0.78 -5.64 -27.89
N GLN A 111 -1.12 -5.25 -29.12
CA GLN A 111 -2.12 -4.22 -29.40
C GLN A 111 -3.53 -4.69 -29.05
N THR A 112 -3.87 -5.93 -29.44
CA THR A 112 -5.16 -6.57 -29.14
C THR A 112 -5.40 -6.65 -27.64
N LEU A 113 -4.42 -7.07 -26.84
CA LEU A 113 -4.56 -7.20 -25.38
C LEU A 113 -4.72 -5.83 -24.69
N ILE A 114 -3.96 -4.81 -25.10
CA ILE A 114 -4.14 -3.44 -24.57
C ILE A 114 -5.50 -2.88 -24.99
N ALA A 115 -5.96 -3.14 -26.23
CA ALA A 115 -7.31 -2.78 -26.66
C ALA A 115 -8.39 -3.49 -25.83
N ARG A 116 -8.22 -4.76 -25.46
CA ARG A 116 -9.14 -5.47 -24.54
C ARG A 116 -9.19 -4.86 -23.15
N LEU A 117 -8.04 -4.46 -22.60
CA LEU A 117 -8.00 -3.74 -21.33
C LEU A 117 -8.78 -2.43 -21.42
N ARG A 118 -8.61 -1.67 -22.50
CA ARG A 118 -9.34 -0.42 -22.76
C ARG A 118 -10.85 -0.63 -22.89
N HIS A 119 -11.27 -1.59 -23.70
CA HIS A 119 -12.68 -1.94 -23.84
C HIS A 119 -13.30 -2.34 -22.50
N MET A 120 -12.57 -3.06 -21.66
CA MET A 120 -13.06 -3.44 -20.34
C MET A 120 -13.30 -2.22 -19.43
N LEU A 121 -12.42 -1.21 -19.44
CA LEU A 121 -12.64 0.04 -18.69
C LEU A 121 -13.87 0.81 -19.22
N GLU A 122 -14.05 0.85 -20.54
CA GLU A 122 -15.23 1.44 -21.16
C GLU A 122 -16.52 0.72 -20.73
N LEU A 123 -16.52 -0.61 -20.75
CA LEU A 123 -17.66 -1.42 -20.30
C LEU A 123 -17.92 -1.28 -18.79
N GLU A 124 -16.89 -1.15 -17.96
CA GLU A 124 -17.05 -0.85 -16.53
C GLU A 124 -17.74 0.51 -16.32
N SER A 125 -17.40 1.52 -17.13
CA SER A 125 -18.08 2.82 -17.10
C SER A 125 -19.55 2.70 -17.50
N ARG A 126 -19.84 2.05 -18.64
CA ARG A 126 -21.21 1.83 -19.10
C ARG A 126 -22.04 1.04 -18.09
N LEU A 127 -21.45 0.02 -17.46
CA LEU A 127 -22.13 -0.76 -16.42
C LEU A 127 -22.43 0.12 -15.21
N ASN A 128 -21.50 0.98 -14.80
CA ASN A 128 -21.72 1.91 -13.70
C ASN A 128 -22.87 2.88 -13.99
N ASP A 129 -23.06 3.29 -15.25
CA ASP A 129 -24.20 4.10 -15.66
C ASP A 129 -25.52 3.31 -15.60
N CYS A 130 -25.56 2.07 -16.08
CA CYS A 130 -26.73 1.20 -15.96
C CYS A 130 -27.15 0.95 -14.50
N LEU A 131 -26.18 0.78 -13.59
CA LEU A 131 -26.45 0.54 -12.16
C LEU A 131 -27.18 1.70 -11.47
N LYS A 132 -27.05 2.93 -11.98
CA LYS A 132 -27.81 4.09 -11.45
C LYS A 132 -29.32 3.91 -11.60
N TYR A 133 -29.74 3.18 -12.64
CA TYR A 133 -31.13 2.88 -12.95
C TYR A 133 -31.60 1.51 -12.42
N ALA A 134 -30.65 0.62 -12.07
CA ALA A 134 -30.92 -0.72 -11.56
C ALA A 134 -30.38 -0.92 -10.12
N PRO A 135 -30.92 -0.22 -9.10
CA PRO A 135 -30.38 -0.24 -7.73
C PRO A 135 -30.48 -1.61 -7.03
N THR A 136 -31.31 -2.51 -7.54
CA THR A 136 -31.46 -3.89 -7.01
C THR A 136 -30.79 -4.93 -7.88
N TYR A 137 -29.93 -4.52 -8.83
CA TYR A 137 -29.22 -5.45 -9.70
C TYR A 137 -28.24 -6.32 -8.91
N VAL A 138 -28.20 -7.59 -9.31
CA VAL A 138 -27.34 -8.64 -8.77
C VAL A 138 -26.98 -9.60 -9.91
N PRO A 139 -25.70 -9.94 -10.14
CA PRO A 139 -25.32 -10.92 -11.17
C PRO A 139 -25.90 -12.32 -10.94
N LEU A 140 -26.14 -13.09 -12.00
CA LEU A 140 -26.86 -14.38 -11.97
C LEU A 140 -26.29 -15.42 -11.00
N GLU A 141 -24.98 -15.39 -10.71
CA GLU A 141 -24.36 -16.29 -9.73
C GLU A 141 -24.95 -16.12 -8.33
N PHE A 142 -25.31 -14.89 -7.97
CA PHE A 142 -25.77 -14.53 -6.63
C PHE A 142 -27.28 -14.71 -6.42
N HIS A 143 -28.07 -14.95 -7.49
CA HIS A 143 -29.53 -15.14 -7.39
C HIS A 143 -29.95 -16.32 -6.49
N ASN A 144 -29.10 -17.35 -6.36
CA ASN A 144 -29.39 -18.51 -5.50
C ASN A 144 -29.21 -18.21 -3.99
N THR A 145 -28.61 -17.08 -3.62
CA THR A 145 -28.45 -16.67 -2.21
C THR A 145 -29.70 -15.96 -1.66
N LEU A 146 -30.66 -15.64 -2.52
CA LEU A 146 -31.95 -15.04 -2.18
C LEU A 146 -33.08 -16.08 -2.04
N SER A 147 -32.83 -17.35 -2.34
CA SER A 147 -33.87 -18.39 -2.48
C SER A 147 -33.67 -19.64 -1.62
N ILE A 148 -32.67 -19.69 -0.73
CA ILE A 148 -32.55 -20.77 0.27
C ILE A 148 -33.45 -20.44 1.48
N SER A 149 -34.72 -20.82 1.40
CA SER A 149 -35.48 -21.14 2.61
C SER A 149 -34.81 -22.37 3.25
N PRO A 150 -34.31 -22.31 4.49
CA PRO A 150 -33.82 -23.50 5.16
C PRO A 150 -35.04 -24.38 5.48
N LYS A 151 -35.31 -25.36 4.61
CA LYS A 151 -36.04 -26.54 5.04
C LYS A 151 -35.15 -27.24 6.06
N ASN A 152 -35.63 -27.32 7.29
CA ASN A 152 -35.03 -28.08 8.36
C ASN A 152 -34.80 -29.53 7.89
N GLU A 153 -33.56 -29.88 7.60
CA GLU A 153 -33.12 -31.27 7.70
C GLU A 153 -31.96 -31.35 8.67
N SER A 154 -32.28 -32.00 9.78
CA SER A 154 -31.46 -32.24 10.95
C SER A 154 -30.16 -32.95 10.61
N SER A 155 -29.10 -32.41 11.20
CA SER A 155 -27.78 -32.98 11.37
C SER A 155 -27.81 -34.45 11.80
N ARG A 156 -27.14 -35.34 11.04
CA ARG A 156 -26.58 -36.58 11.59
C ARG A 156 -25.08 -36.40 11.76
N SER A 157 -24.71 -36.04 12.99
CA SER A 157 -23.35 -36.11 13.50
C SER A 157 -22.97 -37.57 13.78
N SER A 158 -21.86 -38.04 13.22
CA SER A 158 -21.21 -39.30 13.56
C SER A 158 -20.62 -39.19 14.97
N GLN A 159 -21.15 -39.96 15.91
CA GLN A 159 -20.58 -40.12 17.26
C GLN A 159 -19.48 -41.18 17.25
N ILE A 160 -18.32 -40.84 17.81
CA ILE A 160 -17.34 -41.79 18.35
C ILE A 160 -17.64 -41.97 19.84
N ILE A 161 -17.56 -43.23 20.27
CA ILE A 161 -18.03 -43.81 21.53
C ILE A 161 -17.07 -43.51 22.69
N SER A 162 -17.61 -43.15 23.86
CA SER A 162 -17.10 -43.57 25.17
C SER A 162 -18.18 -43.51 26.27
N ASN A 163 -18.79 -44.67 26.49
CA ASN A 163 -19.22 -45.31 27.76
C ASN A 163 -19.59 -44.49 29.04
N THR A 164 -20.87 -44.68 29.41
CA THR A 164 -21.42 -45.15 30.70
C THR A 164 -21.27 -44.29 31.97
N GLN A 165 -22.36 -43.73 32.50
CA GLN A 165 -23.29 -44.33 33.50
C GLN A 165 -24.35 -43.32 33.96
N ALA A 166 -25.50 -43.87 34.33
CA ALA A 166 -26.76 -43.21 34.67
C ALA A 166 -26.73 -42.44 36.00
N ASN A 167 -27.56 -41.40 36.12
CA ASN A 167 -28.67 -41.43 37.08
C ASN A 167 -29.65 -40.26 36.93
N GLU A 168 -30.88 -40.60 37.29
CA GLU A 168 -32.14 -39.88 37.26
C GLU A 168 -32.11 -38.59 38.11
N SER A 169 -32.89 -37.58 37.72
CA SER A 169 -34.14 -37.23 38.45
C SER A 169 -34.76 -35.92 37.96
N GLN A 170 -36.08 -35.92 38.07
CA GLN A 170 -37.08 -34.99 37.55
C GLN A 170 -37.16 -33.67 38.34
N GLN A 171 -38.16 -32.86 37.91
CA GLN A 171 -38.85 -31.79 38.64
C GLN A 171 -38.21 -30.40 38.58
N THR A 172 -38.90 -29.28 38.34
CA THR A 172 -40.22 -28.89 37.79
C THR A 172 -40.23 -27.35 37.83
N GLU A 173 -40.94 -26.72 36.89
CA GLU A 173 -41.71 -25.48 37.10
C GLU A 173 -41.01 -24.13 37.43
N ASN A 174 -41.04 -23.23 36.44
CA ASN A 174 -41.97 -22.09 36.34
C ASN A 174 -41.40 -20.67 36.08
N PHE A 175 -42.21 -19.92 35.33
CA PHE A 175 -42.26 -18.47 35.07
C PHE A 175 -41.34 -17.80 34.01
N SER A 176 -41.90 -17.78 32.80
CA SER A 176 -42.11 -16.62 31.90
C SER A 176 -41.13 -15.43 31.92
N ARG A 177 -40.54 -15.19 30.74
CA ARG A 177 -40.49 -13.85 30.13
C ARG A 177 -40.45 -13.97 28.60
N THR A 178 -41.48 -13.42 27.99
CA THR A 178 -41.61 -13.10 26.56
C THR A 178 -40.37 -12.38 26.06
N ASN A 179 -39.56 -13.06 25.25
CA ASN A 179 -38.62 -12.43 24.33
C ASN A 179 -39.20 -12.55 22.92
N ILE A 180 -39.77 -11.46 22.44
CA ILE A 180 -40.03 -11.22 21.02
C ILE A 180 -38.68 -11.40 20.31
N LYS A 181 -38.47 -12.57 19.69
CA LYS A 181 -37.37 -12.77 18.76
C LYS A 181 -37.63 -11.81 17.60
N LYS A 182 -36.84 -10.74 17.52
CA LYS A 182 -36.63 -10.00 16.27
C LYS A 182 -36.13 -11.02 15.26
N GLU A 183 -37.01 -11.46 14.36
CA GLU A 183 -36.63 -12.17 13.16
C GLU A 183 -35.71 -11.27 12.35
N THR A 184 -34.43 -11.63 12.34
CA THR A 184 -33.43 -11.01 11.47
C THR A 184 -33.77 -11.40 10.04
N ARG A 185 -34.48 -10.52 9.31
CA ARG A 185 -34.71 -10.67 7.87
C ARG A 185 -33.37 -10.89 7.16
N PRO A 186 -33.27 -11.82 6.18
CA PRO A 186 -32.10 -11.92 5.33
C PRO A 186 -31.96 -10.62 4.54
N SER A 187 -30.83 -9.94 4.69
CA SER A 187 -30.49 -8.73 3.96
C SER A 187 -30.23 -9.07 2.50
N ASN A 188 -31.07 -8.59 1.59
CA ASN A 188 -30.85 -8.68 0.15
C ASN A 188 -29.50 -8.05 -0.20
N ILE A 189 -28.68 -8.76 -0.98
CA ILE A 189 -27.46 -8.22 -1.58
C ILE A 189 -27.91 -7.32 -2.73
N SER A 190 -27.33 -6.12 -2.84
CA SER A 190 -27.51 -5.23 -3.97
C SER A 190 -26.18 -4.54 -4.22
N PHE A 191 -25.84 -4.34 -5.49
CA PHE A 191 -24.64 -3.62 -5.88
C PHE A 191 -25.03 -2.31 -6.54
N GLY A 192 -24.67 -1.18 -5.93
CA GLY A 192 -25.05 0.15 -6.40
C GLY A 192 -23.98 0.85 -7.25
N SER A 193 -22.78 0.26 -7.35
CA SER A 193 -21.68 0.83 -8.12
C SER A 193 -20.73 -0.24 -8.65
N ILE A 194 -19.93 0.13 -9.65
CA ILE A 194 -18.89 -0.74 -10.20
C ILE A 194 -17.83 -1.12 -9.17
N SER A 195 -17.50 -0.21 -8.23
CA SER A 195 -16.54 -0.47 -7.16
C SER A 195 -16.98 -1.58 -6.21
N GLU A 196 -18.30 -1.74 -6.01
CA GLU A 196 -18.87 -2.82 -5.20
C GLU A 196 -18.91 -4.16 -5.95
N LEU A 197 -19.04 -4.14 -7.28
CA LEU A 197 -19.03 -5.35 -8.13
C LEU A 197 -17.62 -5.86 -8.42
N ARG A 198 -16.64 -4.97 -8.55
CA ARG A 198 -15.27 -5.31 -8.97
C ARG A 198 -14.64 -6.46 -8.17
N PRO A 199 -14.79 -6.56 -6.83
CA PRO A 199 -14.27 -7.69 -6.06
C PRO A 199 -14.85 -9.07 -6.43
N TYR A 200 -16.02 -9.09 -7.08
CA TYR A 200 -16.76 -10.29 -7.45
C TYR A 200 -16.66 -10.63 -8.94
N MET A 201 -16.07 -9.75 -9.74
CA MET A 201 -15.68 -10.07 -11.11
C MET A 201 -14.58 -11.13 -11.12
N ARG A 202 -14.37 -11.76 -12.27
CA ARG A 202 -13.30 -12.74 -12.51
C ARG A 202 -11.96 -12.16 -12.06
N ALA A 203 -11.22 -12.88 -11.22
CA ALA A 203 -9.91 -12.44 -10.79
C ALA A 203 -8.92 -12.49 -11.95
N PHE A 204 -8.04 -11.49 -12.04
CA PHE A 204 -6.87 -11.63 -12.89
C PHE A 204 -5.90 -12.65 -12.30
N ASN A 205 -5.30 -13.48 -13.13
CA ASN A 205 -4.17 -14.32 -12.78
C ASN A 205 -2.94 -13.44 -12.50
N LEU A 206 -1.94 -14.00 -11.82
CA LEU A 206 -0.72 -13.26 -11.50
C LEU A 206 0.11 -12.94 -12.75
N SER A 207 0.02 -13.77 -13.80
CA SER A 207 0.72 -13.55 -15.07
C SER A 207 0.19 -12.37 -15.87
N VAL A 208 -1.03 -11.90 -15.61
CA VAL A 208 -1.59 -10.72 -16.30
C VAL A 208 -0.76 -9.46 -16.09
N PHE A 209 0.00 -9.37 -14.99
CA PHE A 209 0.91 -8.24 -14.78
C PHE A 209 2.10 -8.22 -15.75
N GLU A 210 2.34 -9.29 -16.51
CA GLU A 210 3.25 -9.22 -17.66
C GLU A 210 2.72 -8.34 -18.79
N ILE A 211 1.46 -7.87 -18.74
CA ILE A 211 0.92 -6.90 -19.71
C ILE A 211 1.75 -5.61 -19.77
N PHE A 212 2.44 -5.24 -18.68
CA PHE A 212 3.37 -4.11 -18.66
C PHE A 212 4.52 -4.27 -19.65
N LYS A 213 4.88 -5.50 -20.05
CA LYS A 213 5.86 -5.77 -21.11
C LYS A 213 5.43 -5.19 -22.46
N HIS A 214 4.13 -5.15 -22.72
CA HIS A 214 3.57 -4.63 -23.97
C HIS A 214 3.41 -3.11 -23.95
N ASN A 215 3.56 -2.46 -22.80
CA ASN A 215 3.53 -1.00 -22.67
C ASN A 215 4.84 -0.42 -23.20
N THR A 216 4.85 -0.10 -24.47
CA THR A 216 6.02 0.41 -25.19
C THR A 216 5.71 1.78 -25.82
N ASN A 217 6.73 2.44 -26.37
CA ASN A 217 6.53 3.69 -27.10
C ASN A 217 5.60 3.56 -28.32
N GLN A 218 5.46 2.36 -28.88
CA GLN A 218 4.57 2.11 -30.03
C GLN A 218 3.13 1.85 -29.57
N ILE A 219 2.96 1.10 -28.48
CA ILE A 219 1.65 0.73 -27.92
C ILE A 219 1.67 1.11 -26.45
N ARG A 220 1.03 2.23 -26.12
CA ARG A 220 1.03 2.78 -24.77
C ARG A 220 -0.32 2.54 -24.08
N MET A 221 -0.26 2.02 -22.85
CA MET A 221 -1.42 2.03 -21.96
C MET A 221 -1.72 3.46 -21.53
N THR A 222 -2.99 3.79 -21.38
CA THR A 222 -3.40 5.06 -20.76
C THR A 222 -3.07 5.07 -19.26
N TYR A 223 -3.07 6.25 -18.63
CA TYR A 223 -2.86 6.36 -17.18
C TYR A 223 -3.96 5.64 -16.38
N ALA A 224 -5.20 5.64 -16.88
CA ALA A 224 -6.32 4.90 -16.31
C ALA A 224 -6.12 3.38 -16.40
N GLU A 225 -5.70 2.87 -17.57
CA GLU A 225 -5.37 1.45 -17.77
C GLU A 225 -4.23 0.99 -16.84
N THR A 226 -3.18 1.80 -16.75
CA THR A 226 -2.02 1.57 -15.87
C THR A 226 -2.44 1.52 -14.40
N SER A 227 -3.19 2.53 -13.94
CA SER A 227 -3.68 2.60 -12.57
C SER A 227 -4.59 1.42 -12.23
N TYR A 228 -5.46 1.03 -13.15
CA TYR A 228 -6.38 -0.08 -12.97
C TYR A 228 -5.64 -1.41 -12.73
N MET A 229 -4.60 -1.70 -13.52
CA MET A 229 -3.77 -2.89 -13.32
C MET A 229 -2.98 -2.84 -12.01
N LEU A 230 -2.42 -1.68 -11.66
CA LEU A 230 -1.65 -1.52 -10.43
C LEU A 230 -2.53 -1.56 -9.17
N GLU A 231 -3.79 -1.12 -9.23
CA GLU A 231 -4.77 -1.25 -8.15
C GLU A 231 -5.03 -2.73 -7.83
N ASP A 232 -5.24 -3.57 -8.85
CA ASP A 232 -5.44 -5.00 -8.67
C ASP A 232 -4.19 -5.70 -8.11
N LEU A 233 -2.99 -5.33 -8.60
CA LEU A 233 -1.73 -5.83 -8.04
C LEU A 233 -1.57 -5.44 -6.56
N ASN A 234 -1.80 -4.17 -6.23
CA ASN A 234 -1.74 -3.68 -4.86
C ASN A 234 -2.72 -4.42 -3.95
N ASN A 235 -3.96 -4.63 -4.41
CA ASN A 235 -4.97 -5.38 -3.66
C ASN A 235 -4.52 -6.83 -3.40
N LYS A 236 -3.93 -7.50 -4.39
CA LYS A 236 -3.40 -8.86 -4.23
C LYS A 236 -2.23 -8.91 -3.25
N LEU A 237 -1.33 -7.92 -3.27
CA LEU A 237 -0.25 -7.80 -2.29
C LEU A 237 -0.82 -7.59 -0.88
N ASP A 238 -1.84 -6.74 -0.73
CA ASP A 238 -2.51 -6.48 0.55
C ASP A 238 -3.17 -7.74 1.12
N ILE A 239 -3.82 -8.53 0.27
CA ILE A 239 -4.45 -9.79 0.68
C ILE A 239 -3.39 -10.83 1.07
N LYS A 240 -2.25 -10.88 0.36
CA LYS A 240 -1.35 -12.03 0.42
C LYS A 240 -0.14 -11.88 1.33
N ILE A 241 0.52 -10.72 1.32
CA ILE A 241 1.83 -10.54 1.97
C ILE A 241 1.84 -9.44 3.03
N VAL A 242 0.85 -8.55 3.03
CA VAL A 242 0.73 -7.49 4.04
C VAL A 242 0.04 -8.06 5.27
N PRO A 243 0.66 -7.99 6.46
CA PRO A 243 0.03 -8.48 7.68
C PRO A 243 -1.29 -7.76 7.95
N ALA A 244 -2.34 -8.52 8.30
CA ALA A 244 -3.59 -7.92 8.73
C ALA A 244 -3.34 -7.05 9.98
N PRO A 245 -3.91 -5.83 10.05
CA PRO A 245 -3.71 -4.97 11.20
C PRO A 245 -4.24 -5.66 12.46
N VAL A 246 -3.38 -5.79 13.47
CA VAL A 246 -3.73 -6.36 14.77
C VAL A 246 -4.70 -5.41 15.46
N SER A 247 -6.00 -5.76 15.49
CA SER A 247 -7.00 -4.98 16.21
C SER A 247 -6.75 -5.10 17.71
N THR A 248 -6.30 -4.03 18.35
CA THR A 248 -5.98 -4.00 19.78
C THR A 248 -7.21 -3.81 20.67
N PHE A 249 -8.39 -3.46 20.16
CA PHE A 249 -9.61 -3.35 20.96
C PHE A 249 -10.88 -3.62 20.14
N GLY A 250 -11.73 -4.53 20.62
CA GLY A 250 -13.12 -4.68 20.18
C GLY A 250 -13.32 -5.45 18.87
N ARG A 251 -14.27 -6.39 18.89
CA ARG A 251 -14.74 -7.14 17.71
C ARG A 251 -14.94 -6.18 16.54
N LYS A 252 -14.22 -6.40 15.42
CA LYS A 252 -14.50 -5.74 14.15
C LYS A 252 -16.01 -5.82 13.90
N LYS A 253 -16.66 -4.67 13.72
CA LYS A 253 -17.94 -4.63 13.02
C LYS A 253 -17.64 -5.23 11.65
N VAL A 254 -18.15 -6.43 11.45
CA VAL A 254 -18.02 -7.21 10.23
C VAL A 254 -18.39 -6.30 9.05
N THR A 255 -17.39 -5.78 8.35
CA THR A 255 -17.58 -5.08 7.08
C THR A 255 -18.12 -6.10 6.06
N SER A 256 -18.87 -5.65 5.07
CA SER A 256 -19.58 -6.48 4.09
C SER A 256 -18.73 -7.56 3.41
N GLU A 257 -17.40 -7.39 3.39
CA GLU A 257 -16.41 -8.37 2.93
C GLU A 257 -16.51 -9.76 3.59
N SER A 258 -17.11 -9.89 4.78
CA SER A 258 -17.20 -11.20 5.43
C SER A 258 -18.31 -12.10 4.88
N LYS A 259 -19.23 -11.60 4.05
CA LYS A 259 -20.36 -12.43 3.58
C LYS A 259 -19.98 -13.29 2.38
N TYR A 260 -19.11 -12.79 1.50
CA TYR A 260 -18.62 -13.51 0.33
C TYR A 260 -17.15 -13.16 0.09
N PRO A 261 -16.25 -14.16 0.02
CA PRO A 261 -14.86 -13.91 -0.31
C PRO A 261 -14.76 -13.32 -1.72
N SER A 262 -13.90 -12.31 -1.90
CA SER A 262 -13.63 -11.74 -3.22
C SER A 262 -12.97 -12.78 -4.13
N SER A 263 -13.09 -12.60 -5.44
CA SER A 263 -12.44 -13.47 -6.43
C SER A 263 -10.92 -13.50 -6.24
N ASN A 264 -10.30 -12.36 -5.90
CA ASN A 264 -8.88 -12.29 -5.57
C ASN A 264 -8.56 -13.13 -4.31
N SER A 265 -9.37 -13.05 -3.25
CA SER A 265 -9.20 -13.86 -2.05
C SER A 265 -9.27 -15.37 -2.36
N LEU A 266 -10.24 -15.78 -3.19
CA LEU A 266 -10.40 -17.18 -3.61
C LEU A 266 -9.22 -17.69 -4.45
N LEU A 267 -8.73 -16.88 -5.39
CA LEU A 267 -7.56 -17.19 -6.21
C LEU A 267 -6.31 -17.37 -5.34
N LEU A 268 -6.07 -16.41 -4.43
CA LEU A 268 -4.86 -16.34 -3.61
C LEU A 268 -4.84 -17.32 -2.44
N ALA A 269 -6.00 -17.85 -2.03
CA ALA A 269 -6.09 -18.87 -0.99
C ALA A 269 -5.37 -20.17 -1.36
N ARG A 270 -5.18 -20.44 -2.66
CA ARG A 270 -4.59 -21.68 -3.18
C ARG A 270 -3.09 -21.59 -3.50
N ILE A 271 -2.48 -20.42 -3.32
CA ILE A 271 -1.09 -20.13 -3.65
C ILE A 271 -0.40 -19.78 -2.33
N ASP A 272 0.79 -20.28 -2.01
CA ASP A 272 1.53 -19.81 -0.85
C ASP A 272 2.24 -18.47 -1.14
N GLU A 273 2.73 -17.80 -0.10
CA GLU A 273 3.36 -16.47 -0.23
C GLU A 273 4.64 -16.51 -1.10
N HIS A 274 5.44 -17.58 -1.01
CA HIS A 274 6.66 -17.73 -1.79
C HIS A 274 6.34 -17.89 -3.28
N GLN A 275 5.41 -18.78 -3.64
CA GLN A 275 4.97 -18.95 -5.03
C GLN A 275 4.29 -17.70 -5.59
N PHE A 276 3.53 -16.99 -4.75
CA PHE A 276 2.93 -15.71 -5.13
C PHE A 276 4.01 -14.69 -5.52
N MET A 277 5.01 -14.47 -4.65
CA MET A 277 6.09 -13.53 -4.93
C MET A 277 6.90 -13.94 -6.17
N LYS A 278 7.20 -15.23 -6.32
CA LYS A 278 7.91 -15.76 -7.50
C LYS A 278 7.19 -15.48 -8.83
N LYS A 279 5.85 -15.41 -8.82
CA LYS A 279 5.04 -15.11 -10.01
C LYS A 279 4.87 -13.60 -10.27
N VAL A 280 4.93 -12.77 -9.23
CA VAL A 280 4.75 -11.31 -9.36
C VAL A 280 6.05 -10.60 -9.72
N VAL A 281 7.18 -10.99 -9.12
CA VAL A 281 8.50 -10.34 -9.30
C VAL A 281 8.93 -10.21 -10.77
N PRO A 282 8.69 -11.18 -11.69
CA PRO A 282 9.05 -11.05 -13.10
C PRO A 282 8.43 -9.84 -13.81
N SER A 283 7.29 -9.33 -13.33
CA SER A 283 6.65 -8.13 -13.89
C SER A 283 7.33 -6.81 -13.45
N LEU A 284 8.13 -6.85 -12.37
CA LEU A 284 8.72 -5.65 -11.76
C LEU A 284 9.57 -4.81 -12.73
N PRO A 285 10.45 -5.38 -13.57
CA PRO A 285 11.22 -4.59 -14.53
C PRO A 285 10.32 -3.73 -15.43
N TYR A 286 9.21 -4.28 -15.94
CA TYR A 286 8.30 -3.54 -16.82
C TYR A 286 7.50 -2.46 -16.07
N ILE A 287 7.15 -2.73 -14.81
CA ILE A 287 6.55 -1.74 -13.92
C ILE A 287 7.54 -0.59 -13.65
N LEU A 288 8.83 -0.89 -13.47
CA LEU A 288 9.87 0.14 -13.30
C LEU A 288 10.07 0.97 -14.58
N GLN A 289 9.97 0.36 -15.76
CA GLN A 289 9.98 1.13 -17.02
C GLN A 289 8.80 2.11 -17.07
N THR A 290 7.61 1.64 -16.69
CA THR A 290 6.42 2.49 -16.62
C THR A 290 6.61 3.63 -15.61
N LEU A 291 7.30 3.40 -14.49
CA LEU A 291 7.64 4.45 -13.52
C LEU A 291 8.50 5.54 -14.18
N GLU A 292 9.56 5.15 -14.87
CA GLU A 292 10.47 6.06 -15.59
C GLU A 292 9.69 6.94 -16.58
N ASP A 293 8.81 6.32 -17.37
CA ASP A 293 7.97 7.01 -18.36
C ASP A 293 7.00 8.01 -17.72
N LEU A 294 6.35 7.62 -16.60
CA LEU A 294 5.44 8.51 -15.85
C LEU A 294 6.18 9.71 -15.25
N TYR A 295 7.41 9.52 -14.76
CA TYR A 295 8.24 10.63 -14.28
C TYR A 295 8.66 11.56 -15.41
N ALA A 296 9.00 11.02 -16.58
CA ALA A 296 9.29 11.83 -17.77
C ALA A 296 8.09 12.69 -18.15
N ASP A 297 6.87 12.14 -18.12
CA ASP A 297 5.64 12.89 -18.39
C ASP A 297 5.42 14.03 -17.36
N ILE A 298 5.66 13.78 -16.06
CA ILE A 298 5.57 14.82 -15.02
C ILE A 298 6.54 15.97 -15.27
N GLN A 299 7.78 15.64 -15.62
CA GLN A 299 8.82 16.64 -15.87
C GLN A 299 8.48 17.49 -17.10
N GLN A 300 7.93 16.87 -18.16
CA GLN A 300 7.47 17.60 -19.34
C GLN A 300 6.31 18.56 -19.04
N GLN A 301 5.42 18.20 -18.10
CA GLN A 301 4.30 19.06 -17.70
C GLN A 301 4.69 20.19 -16.75
N GLY A 302 5.90 20.19 -16.18
CA GLY A 302 6.39 21.26 -15.30
C GLY A 302 5.57 21.42 -14.02
N ILE A 303 5.17 20.31 -13.40
CA ILE A 303 4.27 20.30 -12.24
C ILE A 303 5.02 20.74 -10.97
N ASP A 304 4.48 21.75 -10.28
CA ASP A 304 4.97 22.18 -8.96
C ASP A 304 4.70 21.10 -7.88
N SER A 305 5.62 20.93 -6.93
CA SER A 305 5.54 19.92 -5.86
C SER A 305 4.26 20.05 -5.02
N GLY A 306 3.42 19.01 -5.04
CA GLY A 306 2.13 18.98 -4.33
C GLY A 306 0.96 19.60 -5.09
N ARG A 307 1.17 20.15 -6.30
CA ARG A 307 0.11 20.76 -7.12
C ARG A 307 -0.19 19.93 -8.37
N ILE A 308 -0.77 18.75 -8.15
CA ILE A 308 -1.05 17.75 -9.19
C ILE A 308 -2.21 18.06 -10.15
N ARG A 309 -2.68 19.31 -10.26
CA ARG A 309 -3.85 19.64 -11.09
C ARG A 309 -3.55 19.35 -12.57
N GLY A 310 -4.31 18.46 -13.19
CA GLY A 310 -4.10 18.01 -14.57
C GLY A 310 -3.15 16.82 -14.71
N ALA A 311 -2.59 16.33 -13.60
CA ALA A 311 -1.67 15.20 -13.55
C ALA A 311 -2.05 14.19 -12.45
N GLU A 312 -3.31 14.21 -12.00
CA GLU A 312 -3.80 13.36 -10.91
C GLU A 312 -3.64 11.88 -11.22
N GLU A 313 -3.92 11.47 -12.46
CA GLU A 313 -3.79 10.08 -12.89
C GLU A 313 -2.34 9.61 -12.92
N ILE A 314 -1.42 10.49 -13.34
CA ILE A 314 0.02 10.21 -13.37
C ILE A 314 0.55 10.07 -11.94
N ALA A 315 0.23 11.02 -11.07
CA ALA A 315 0.62 10.99 -9.66
C ALA A 315 0.08 9.75 -8.94
N LYS A 316 -1.18 9.37 -9.22
CA LYS A 316 -1.79 8.14 -8.71
C LYS A 316 -1.05 6.90 -9.18
N ALA A 317 -0.74 6.78 -10.47
CA ALA A 317 0.00 5.64 -11.01
C ALA A 317 1.40 5.51 -10.36
N ILE A 318 2.14 6.61 -10.21
CA ILE A 318 3.44 6.61 -9.53
C ILE A 318 3.31 6.15 -8.08
N SER A 319 2.31 6.66 -7.36
CA SER A 319 2.04 6.25 -5.97
C SER A 319 1.74 4.76 -5.87
N LEU A 320 0.96 4.21 -6.81
CA LEU A 320 0.64 2.79 -6.85
C LEU A 320 1.89 1.93 -7.13
N ILE A 321 2.80 2.36 -8.02
CA ILE A 321 4.05 1.65 -8.30
C ILE A 321 4.96 1.64 -7.06
N LEU A 322 5.14 2.78 -6.40
CA LEU A 322 5.95 2.83 -5.18
C LEU A 322 5.33 1.97 -4.06
N ASN A 323 4.00 1.90 -3.98
CA ASN A 323 3.33 0.99 -3.04
C ASN A 323 3.62 -0.48 -3.36
N VAL A 324 3.65 -0.88 -4.63
CA VAL A 324 4.06 -2.25 -5.04
C VAL A 324 5.47 -2.54 -4.54
N ILE A 325 6.43 -1.65 -4.84
CA ILE A 325 7.83 -1.80 -4.43
C ILE A 325 7.95 -1.90 -2.92
N PHE A 326 7.29 -0.98 -2.19
CA PHE A 326 7.30 -0.96 -0.72
C PHE A 326 6.75 -2.25 -0.12
N LYS A 327 5.59 -2.73 -0.60
CA LYS A 327 4.95 -3.97 -0.11
C LYS A 327 5.82 -5.20 -0.37
N MET A 328 6.45 -5.29 -1.55
CA MET A 328 7.34 -6.39 -1.89
C MET A 328 8.59 -6.43 -1.01
N LEU A 329 9.23 -5.28 -0.75
CA LEU A 329 10.41 -5.18 0.11
C LEU A 329 10.08 -5.31 1.61
N SER A 330 8.84 -4.99 1.99
CA SER A 330 8.35 -5.07 3.37
C SER A 330 7.67 -6.40 3.70
N TRP A 331 7.71 -7.38 2.79
CA TRP A 331 7.20 -8.72 3.07
C TRP A 331 7.96 -9.34 4.26
N SER A 332 7.23 -9.73 5.30
CA SER A 332 7.79 -10.19 6.59
C SER A 332 8.82 -11.31 6.46
N TYR A 333 8.69 -12.16 5.44
CA TYR A 333 9.58 -13.30 5.23
C TYR A 333 10.66 -13.06 4.18
N ILE A 334 10.83 -11.85 3.65
CA ILE A 334 11.78 -11.55 2.55
C ILE A 334 13.23 -11.90 2.89
N GLN A 335 13.63 -11.77 4.16
CA GLN A 335 14.98 -12.12 4.66
C GLN A 335 15.15 -13.61 5.03
N SER A 336 14.08 -14.42 4.88
CA SER A 336 14.16 -15.86 5.17
C SER A 336 15.09 -16.55 4.17
N SER A 337 15.83 -17.57 4.61
CA SER A 337 16.81 -18.27 3.77
C SER A 337 16.22 -18.83 2.46
N GLY A 338 14.97 -19.31 2.49
CA GLY A 338 14.26 -19.78 1.30
C GLY A 338 13.81 -18.69 0.31
N ASN A 339 13.86 -17.42 0.71
CA ASN A 339 13.39 -16.27 -0.08
C ASN A 339 14.54 -15.37 -0.57
N LYS A 340 15.79 -15.71 -0.25
CA LYS A 340 16.96 -14.90 -0.62
C LYS A 340 17.04 -14.64 -2.14
N GLY A 341 16.77 -15.65 -2.97
CA GLY A 341 16.76 -15.49 -4.43
C GLY A 341 15.66 -14.53 -4.93
N ILE A 342 14.53 -14.44 -4.22
CA ILE A 342 13.46 -13.47 -4.52
C ILE A 342 13.96 -12.05 -4.23
N LEU A 343 14.55 -11.84 -3.05
CA LEU A 343 15.14 -10.54 -2.68
C LEU A 343 16.22 -10.13 -3.68
N GLU A 344 17.15 -11.03 -4.02
CA GLU A 344 18.20 -10.78 -5.01
C GLU A 344 17.60 -10.37 -6.37
N THR A 345 16.52 -11.02 -6.82
CA THR A 345 15.85 -10.66 -8.08
C THR A 345 15.20 -9.27 -8.03
N ILE A 346 14.55 -8.92 -6.91
CA ILE A 346 13.95 -7.58 -6.72
C ILE A 346 15.03 -6.50 -6.73
N ILE A 347 16.10 -6.70 -5.97
CA ILE A 347 17.23 -5.76 -5.88
C ILE A 347 17.93 -5.64 -7.23
N GLN A 348 18.15 -6.76 -7.93
CA GLN A 348 18.74 -6.77 -9.26
C GLN A 348 17.89 -5.97 -10.26
N ALA A 349 16.57 -6.13 -10.27
CA ALA A 349 15.67 -5.39 -11.17
C ALA A 349 15.77 -3.86 -10.97
N LEU A 350 16.01 -3.41 -9.74
CA LEU A 350 16.24 -1.99 -9.42
C LEU A 350 17.67 -1.55 -9.78
N ALA A 351 18.67 -2.37 -9.47
CA ALA A 351 20.09 -2.07 -9.68
C ALA A 351 20.48 -1.96 -11.17
N GLU A 352 19.85 -2.78 -12.02
CA GLU A 352 20.06 -2.79 -13.47
C GLU A 352 19.67 -1.45 -14.13
N ARG A 353 18.88 -0.60 -13.46
CA ARG A 353 18.48 0.72 -13.97
C ARG A 353 19.59 1.77 -13.94
N ILE A 354 20.57 1.63 -13.05
CA ILE A 354 21.76 2.50 -13.01
C ILE A 354 22.93 1.90 -13.78
N SER A 355 23.05 0.58 -13.74
CA SER A 355 24.15 -0.16 -14.35
C SER A 355 23.92 -0.27 -15.85
N GLY A 356 24.11 0.81 -16.61
CA GLY A 356 23.93 0.82 -18.06
C GLY A 356 24.62 -0.38 -18.72
N GLU A 357 23.84 -1.18 -19.47
CA GLU A 357 24.14 -2.33 -20.35
C GLU A 357 25.22 -3.38 -19.99
N SER A 358 26.16 -3.14 -19.09
CA SER A 358 27.10 -4.17 -18.65
C SER A 358 26.39 -5.05 -17.63
N LYS A 359 25.80 -6.14 -18.11
CA LYS A 359 25.45 -7.33 -17.31
C LYS A 359 26.72 -7.89 -16.66
N GLN A 360 27.26 -7.21 -15.64
CA GLN A 360 28.29 -7.77 -14.79
C GLN A 360 27.63 -8.83 -13.92
N LYS A 361 27.46 -10.02 -14.50
CA LYS A 361 27.21 -11.26 -13.77
C LYS A 361 28.38 -11.44 -12.78
N GLY A 362 28.21 -10.99 -11.54
CA GLY A 362 29.23 -11.07 -10.50
C GLY A 362 29.33 -9.90 -9.52
N SER A 363 28.53 -8.83 -9.63
CA SER A 363 28.48 -7.79 -8.59
C SER A 363 28.00 -8.39 -7.26
N SER A 364 28.65 -8.03 -6.14
CA SER A 364 28.21 -8.50 -4.83
C SER A 364 26.78 -8.02 -4.51
N PRO A 365 26.00 -8.77 -3.71
CA PRO A 365 24.63 -8.38 -3.34
C PRO A 365 24.56 -6.97 -2.74
N GLU A 366 25.56 -6.60 -1.95
CA GLU A 366 25.67 -5.27 -1.34
C GLU A 366 25.90 -4.15 -2.38
N VAL A 367 26.66 -4.41 -3.45
CA VAL A 367 26.84 -3.44 -4.54
C VAL A 367 25.53 -3.24 -5.30
N GLN A 368 24.81 -4.33 -5.60
CA GLN A 368 23.49 -4.25 -6.25
C GLN A 368 22.49 -3.50 -5.38
N LEU A 369 22.50 -3.75 -4.07
CA LEU A 369 21.63 -3.05 -3.13
C LEU A 369 21.93 -1.55 -3.09
N ARG A 370 23.21 -1.17 -3.09
CA ARG A 370 23.60 0.25 -3.20
C ARG A 370 23.15 0.88 -4.51
N GLN A 371 23.26 0.17 -5.63
CA GLN A 371 22.77 0.66 -6.93
C GLN A 371 21.24 0.80 -6.95
N ALA A 372 20.50 -0.17 -6.41
CA ALA A 372 19.05 -0.08 -6.24
C ALA A 372 18.64 1.11 -5.37
N PHE A 373 19.38 1.34 -4.28
CA PHE A 373 19.19 2.49 -3.40
C PHE A 373 19.44 3.82 -4.13
N GLN A 374 20.54 3.91 -4.86
CA GLN A 374 20.86 5.09 -5.68
C GLN A 374 19.77 5.35 -6.71
N TYR A 375 19.27 4.32 -7.40
CA TYR A 375 18.22 4.45 -8.41
C TYR A 375 16.99 5.16 -7.82
N LEU A 376 16.54 4.69 -6.66
CA LEU A 376 15.38 5.26 -5.97
C LEU A 376 15.64 6.69 -5.44
N CYS A 377 16.86 7.01 -5.02
CA CYS A 377 17.20 8.37 -4.58
C CYS A 377 17.00 9.43 -5.66
N HIS A 378 17.17 9.08 -6.95
CA HIS A 378 16.99 10.04 -8.06
C HIS A 378 15.57 10.60 -8.14
N TYR A 379 14.57 9.85 -7.67
CA TYR A 379 13.18 10.28 -7.65
C TYR A 379 12.84 11.18 -6.46
N GLY A 380 13.76 11.38 -5.50
CA GLY A 380 13.51 12.28 -4.37
C GLY A 380 13.25 13.73 -4.81
N ALA A 381 13.93 14.16 -5.88
CA ALA A 381 13.66 15.43 -6.53
C ALA A 381 12.44 15.32 -7.46
N ASN A 382 11.55 16.32 -7.42
CA ASN A 382 10.37 16.42 -8.30
C ASN A 382 9.26 15.38 -8.06
N MET A 383 9.13 14.90 -6.82
CA MET A 383 7.95 14.12 -6.42
C MET A 383 6.66 14.93 -6.60
N PRO A 384 5.60 14.38 -7.23
CA PRO A 384 4.35 15.10 -7.47
C PRO A 384 3.54 15.36 -6.19
N GLN A 385 3.63 14.44 -5.22
CA GLN A 385 2.84 14.48 -3.98
C GLN A 385 3.73 14.22 -2.78
N SER A 386 3.41 14.91 -1.68
CA SER A 386 4.12 14.78 -0.40
C SER A 386 4.02 13.37 0.18
N THR A 387 2.84 12.74 0.10
CA THR A 387 2.62 11.36 0.60
C THR A 387 3.44 10.33 -0.15
N THR A 388 3.55 10.48 -1.47
CA THR A 388 4.36 9.64 -2.36
C THR A 388 5.86 9.84 -2.08
N ALA A 389 6.30 11.07 -1.78
CA ALA A 389 7.68 11.35 -1.37
C ALA A 389 8.03 10.67 -0.03
N VAL A 390 7.12 10.73 0.96
CA VAL A 390 7.30 10.00 2.23
C VAL A 390 7.35 8.49 2.01
N LEU A 391 6.52 7.95 1.11
CA LEU A 391 6.56 6.53 0.75
C LEU A 391 7.91 6.14 0.13
N LEU A 392 8.45 6.94 -0.80
CA LEU A 392 9.81 6.73 -1.32
C LEU A 392 10.83 6.66 -0.19
N PHE A 393 10.78 7.61 0.74
CA PHE A 393 11.71 7.64 1.86
C PHE A 393 11.59 6.39 2.75
N LYS A 394 10.37 5.90 3.00
CA LYS A 394 10.13 4.63 3.71
C LYS A 394 10.69 3.42 2.95
N ILE A 395 10.67 3.42 1.62
CA ILE A 395 11.32 2.38 0.80
C ILE A 395 12.84 2.42 1.00
N LEU A 396 13.45 3.61 0.98
CA LEU A 396 14.89 3.77 1.20
C LEU A 396 15.33 3.25 2.57
N LEU A 397 14.58 3.58 3.63
CA LEU A 397 14.84 3.04 4.96
C LEU A 397 14.70 1.52 4.99
N ARG A 398 13.70 0.96 4.30
CA ARG A 398 13.55 -0.49 4.20
C ARG A 398 14.74 -1.15 3.50
N ILE A 399 15.27 -0.54 2.45
CA ILE A 399 16.49 -1.03 1.79
C ILE A 399 17.71 -0.94 2.72
N MET A 400 17.82 0.12 3.54
CA MET A 400 18.88 0.22 4.55
C MET A 400 18.80 -0.92 5.58
N GLU A 401 17.59 -1.29 6.03
CA GLU A 401 17.40 -2.44 6.94
C GLU A 401 17.76 -3.79 6.31
N LEU A 402 17.74 -3.87 4.98
CA LEU A 402 18.09 -5.08 4.21
C LEU A 402 19.59 -5.13 3.87
N SER A 403 20.34 -4.05 4.09
CA SER A 403 21.77 -3.94 3.79
C SER A 403 22.64 -4.49 4.92
N ASP A 404 23.77 -5.10 4.56
CA ASP A 404 24.79 -5.49 5.52
C ASP A 404 25.65 -4.28 5.97
N ASN A 405 25.63 -3.17 5.22
CA ASN A 405 26.32 -1.92 5.54
C ASN A 405 25.43 -0.66 5.41
N PRO A 406 24.45 -0.47 6.32
CA PRO A 406 23.51 0.65 6.28
C PRO A 406 24.17 2.02 6.36
N LEU A 407 25.33 2.12 7.03
CA LEU A 407 26.07 3.38 7.19
C LEU A 407 26.48 3.98 5.83
N SER A 408 26.77 3.13 4.85
CA SER A 408 27.15 3.60 3.51
C SER A 408 26.00 4.21 2.71
N LEU A 409 24.75 3.98 3.13
CA LEU A 409 23.54 4.48 2.48
C LEU A 409 22.94 5.70 3.19
N LYS A 410 23.38 5.96 4.44
CA LYS A 410 22.89 7.01 5.33
C LYS A 410 22.83 8.38 4.67
N GLN A 411 23.89 8.77 3.96
CA GLN A 411 23.98 10.08 3.30
C GLN A 411 22.92 10.28 2.21
N GLY A 412 22.62 9.23 1.43
CA GLY A 412 21.57 9.32 0.40
C GLY A 412 20.17 9.41 1.01
N ALA A 413 19.91 8.66 2.08
CA ALA A 413 18.66 8.77 2.84
C ALA A 413 18.50 10.18 3.44
N LEU A 414 19.57 10.72 4.03
CA LEU A 414 19.61 12.09 4.57
C LEU A 414 19.30 13.12 3.49
N SER A 415 19.89 12.99 2.30
CA SER A 415 19.62 13.87 1.16
C SER A 415 18.13 13.89 0.80
N VAL A 416 17.48 12.72 0.73
CA VAL A 416 16.07 12.63 0.34
C VAL A 416 15.16 13.19 1.43
N VAL A 417 15.37 12.88 2.71
CA VAL A 417 14.53 13.46 3.78
C VAL A 417 14.69 14.97 3.87
N ASN A 418 15.90 15.49 3.68
CA ASN A 418 16.14 16.93 3.65
C ASN A 418 15.45 17.61 2.46
N GLN A 419 15.45 16.99 1.28
CA GLN A 419 14.65 17.46 0.14
C GLN A 419 13.15 17.50 0.49
N ILE A 420 12.61 16.45 1.12
CA ILE A 420 11.19 16.43 1.51
C ILE A 420 10.86 17.54 2.50
N VAL A 421 11.68 17.72 3.55
CA VAL A 421 11.41 18.71 4.62
C VAL A 421 11.59 20.15 4.14
N SER A 422 12.50 20.39 3.19
CA SER A 422 12.76 21.71 2.61
C SER A 422 11.84 22.06 1.43
N THR A 423 11.02 21.12 0.95
CA THR A 423 10.07 21.38 -0.16
C THR A 423 8.81 22.05 0.36
N SER A 424 8.38 23.12 -0.31
CA SER A 424 7.11 23.81 -0.02
C SER A 424 5.92 23.08 -0.64
N TRP A 425 5.53 21.96 -0.04
CA TRP A 425 4.40 21.14 -0.46
C TRP A 425 3.06 21.88 -0.40
N PHE A 426 2.33 21.95 -1.51
CA PHE A 426 0.94 22.43 -1.51
C PHE A 426 -0.01 21.51 -0.74
N ASP A 427 0.25 20.21 -0.77
CA ASP A 427 -0.51 19.14 -0.13
C ASP A 427 0.03 18.75 1.26
N TRP A 428 0.83 19.61 1.91
CA TRP A 428 1.48 19.34 3.21
C TRP A 428 0.55 18.79 4.31
N ARG A 429 -0.76 19.09 4.23
CA ARG A 429 -1.76 18.61 5.19
C ARG A 429 -1.87 17.08 5.20
N GLU A 430 -1.62 16.44 4.06
CA GLU A 430 -1.66 14.99 3.90
C GLU A 430 -0.52 14.28 4.66
N ILE A 431 0.65 14.93 4.78
CA ILE A 431 1.79 14.40 5.53
C ILE A 431 1.88 14.91 6.97
N LYS A 432 0.88 15.64 7.48
CA LYS A 432 0.91 16.24 8.83
C LYS A 432 1.28 15.25 9.94
N LYS A 433 0.83 14.00 9.84
CA LYS A 433 1.13 12.94 10.82
C LYS A 433 2.55 12.37 10.70
N GLU A 434 3.18 12.54 9.55
CA GLU A 434 4.51 12.02 9.23
C GLU A 434 5.61 13.06 9.50
N ILE A 435 5.27 14.33 9.73
CA ILE A 435 6.24 15.41 9.99
C ILE A 435 7.14 15.09 11.18
N GLU A 436 6.59 14.58 12.28
CA GLU A 436 7.38 14.17 13.45
C GLU A 436 8.45 13.15 13.04
N PHE A 437 8.04 12.09 12.34
CA PHE A 437 8.92 11.05 11.80
C PHE A 437 9.99 11.61 10.85
N LEU A 438 9.64 12.52 9.93
CA LEU A 438 10.59 13.10 8.99
C LEU A 438 11.67 13.92 9.70
N ILE A 439 11.28 14.76 10.67
CA ILE A 439 12.23 15.58 11.44
C ILE A 439 13.11 14.69 12.32
N GLU A 440 12.55 13.66 12.95
CA GLU A 440 13.33 12.66 13.69
C GLU A 440 14.40 12.03 12.79
N LYS A 441 14.03 11.61 11.57
CA LYS A 441 14.98 11.01 10.63
C LYS A 441 16.00 11.98 10.06
N THR A 442 15.67 13.26 9.87
CA THR A 442 16.66 14.29 9.52
C THR A 442 17.75 14.40 10.60
N ILE A 443 17.39 14.29 11.88
CA ILE A 443 18.34 14.35 12.99
C ILE A 443 19.16 13.05 13.08
N GLU A 444 18.49 11.89 13.05
CA GLU A 444 19.14 10.58 13.21
C GLU A 444 20.12 10.23 12.07
N LEU A 445 19.81 10.65 10.85
CA LEU A 445 20.62 10.36 9.67
C LEU A 445 21.79 11.35 9.48
N ASP A 446 21.85 12.43 10.23
CA ASP A 446 22.98 13.37 10.18
C ASP A 446 24.23 12.80 10.86
N ASP A 447 25.41 13.25 10.44
CA ASP A 447 26.68 12.82 11.03
C ASP A 447 26.94 13.48 12.39
N ASP A 448 26.33 14.65 12.66
CA ASP A 448 26.29 15.27 13.99
C ASP A 448 24.84 15.60 14.41
N PRO A 449 24.08 14.59 14.90
CA PRO A 449 22.70 14.77 15.37
C PRO A 449 22.55 15.84 16.45
N LEU A 450 23.57 16.00 17.32
CA LEU A 450 23.55 16.99 18.40
C LEU A 450 23.66 18.41 17.86
N GLN A 451 24.44 18.62 16.79
CA GLN A 451 24.54 19.93 16.14
C GLN A 451 23.24 20.29 15.42
N VAL A 452 22.59 19.33 14.74
CA VAL A 452 21.27 19.56 14.13
C VAL A 452 20.24 19.93 15.19
N LEU A 453 20.17 19.18 16.30
CA LEU A 453 19.31 19.50 17.44
C LEU A 453 19.60 20.89 18.03
N HIS A 454 20.88 21.22 18.20
CA HIS A 454 21.29 22.52 18.68
C HIS A 454 20.80 23.64 17.76
N ASN A 455 20.95 23.50 16.44
CA ASN A 455 20.51 24.49 15.46
C ASN A 455 18.98 24.63 15.44
N LEU A 456 18.25 23.51 15.49
CA LEU A 456 16.79 23.53 15.55
C LEU A 456 16.29 24.31 16.79
N VAL A 457 16.87 24.05 17.96
CA VAL A 457 16.41 24.66 19.23
C VAL A 457 16.89 26.10 19.41
N ASN A 458 18.10 26.43 18.98
CA ASN A 458 18.72 27.73 19.26
C ASN A 458 18.62 28.74 18.13
N ASP A 459 18.35 28.32 16.89
CA ASP A 459 18.21 29.21 15.72
C ASP A 459 16.83 29.10 15.08
N VAL A 460 16.45 27.90 14.62
CA VAL A 460 15.22 27.71 13.81
C VAL A 460 13.95 28.04 14.59
N LEU A 461 13.77 27.43 15.78
CA LEU A 461 12.57 27.65 16.59
C LEU A 461 12.44 29.11 17.05
N PRO A 462 13.49 29.79 17.56
CA PRO A 462 13.42 31.22 17.87
C PRO A 462 13.08 32.09 16.65
N ARG A 463 13.73 31.88 15.50
CA ARG A 463 13.43 32.63 14.26
C ARG A 463 11.97 32.47 13.85
N TYR A 464 11.45 31.25 13.92
CA TYR A 464 10.05 30.98 13.60
C TYR A 464 9.09 31.73 14.52
N GLU A 465 9.42 31.89 15.80
CA GLU A 465 8.57 32.65 16.71
C GLU A 465 8.63 34.16 16.50
N ASP A 466 9.80 34.67 16.14
CA ASP A 466 10.00 36.11 15.95
C ASP A 466 9.42 36.57 14.61
N GLN A 467 9.53 35.74 13.57
CA GLN A 467 9.23 36.11 12.17
C GLN A 467 8.02 35.36 11.59
N GLY A 468 7.59 34.27 12.21
CA GLY A 468 6.56 33.38 11.69
C GLY A 468 7.12 32.33 10.72
N PRO A 469 6.33 31.89 9.71
CA PRO A 469 6.73 30.86 8.77
C PRO A 469 8.08 31.15 8.10
N LEU A 470 8.95 30.14 8.08
CA LEU A 470 10.31 30.26 7.54
C LEU A 470 10.39 29.62 6.15
N GLU A 471 11.13 30.25 5.22
CA GLU A 471 11.29 29.74 3.85
C GLU A 471 12.15 28.47 3.78
N ASP A 472 13.19 28.38 4.63
CA ASP A 472 14.08 27.23 4.78
C ASP A 472 13.44 26.06 5.54
N HIS A 473 12.31 26.29 6.22
CA HIS A 473 11.54 25.27 6.94
C HIS A 473 10.04 25.37 6.61
N PRO A 474 9.61 25.08 5.37
CA PRO A 474 8.24 25.32 4.92
C PRO A 474 7.20 24.46 5.63
N LEU A 475 7.59 23.31 6.19
CA LEU A 475 6.73 22.44 6.98
C LEU A 475 6.56 22.91 8.43
N LEU A 476 7.33 23.91 8.91
CA LEU A 476 7.16 24.53 10.21
C LEU A 476 6.10 25.64 10.11
N LYS A 477 4.88 25.31 10.52
CA LYS A 477 3.69 26.18 10.47
C LYS A 477 2.97 26.14 11.81
N SER A 478 2.03 27.06 12.04
CA SER A 478 1.19 27.08 13.25
C SER A 478 0.47 25.75 13.49
N ASP A 479 0.08 25.08 12.41
CA ASP A 479 -0.65 23.80 12.44
C ASP A 479 0.25 22.59 12.72
N THR A 480 1.56 22.72 12.51
CA THR A 480 2.56 21.62 12.49
C THR A 480 3.69 21.82 13.49
N VAL A 481 3.73 22.97 14.16
CA VAL A 481 4.74 23.30 15.18
C VAL A 481 4.81 22.22 16.25
N VAL A 482 3.66 21.69 16.68
CA VAL A 482 3.63 20.65 17.72
C VAL A 482 4.43 19.40 17.33
N GLN A 483 4.35 18.97 16.07
CA GLN A 483 5.08 17.82 15.54
C GLN A 483 6.59 18.06 15.54
N TYR A 484 7.04 19.29 15.24
CA TYR A 484 8.46 19.66 15.32
C TYR A 484 8.99 19.59 16.76
N TYR A 485 8.24 20.14 17.72
CA TYR A 485 8.62 20.06 19.13
C TYR A 485 8.66 18.62 19.61
N GLN A 486 7.68 17.80 19.22
CA GLN A 486 7.67 16.37 19.56
C GLN A 486 8.91 15.66 19.03
N ALA A 487 9.25 15.83 17.75
CA ALA A 487 10.44 15.23 17.15
C ALA A 487 11.72 15.65 17.87
N ILE A 488 11.91 16.96 18.11
CA ILE A 488 13.08 17.50 18.81
C ILE A 488 13.18 16.91 20.22
N ILE A 489 12.08 16.92 20.98
CA ILE A 489 12.04 16.43 22.36
C ILE A 489 12.32 14.92 22.42
N SER A 490 11.78 14.13 21.49
CA SER A 490 12.06 12.70 21.36
C SER A 490 13.55 12.45 21.05
N GLN A 491 14.12 13.18 20.10
CA GLN A 491 15.53 13.01 19.71
C GLN A 491 16.54 13.48 20.76
N ILE A 492 16.19 14.46 21.59
CA ILE A 492 16.99 14.82 22.77
C ILE A 492 17.13 13.62 23.72
N VAL A 493 16.06 12.84 23.92
CA VAL A 493 16.11 11.64 24.76
C VAL A 493 16.88 10.51 24.09
N ASN A 494 16.68 10.33 22.78
CA ASN A 494 17.43 9.31 22.01
C ASN A 494 18.92 9.63 21.92
N SER A 495 19.34 10.90 22.06
CA SER A 495 20.75 11.29 22.05
C SER A 495 21.57 10.64 23.17
N PHE A 496 20.95 10.16 24.26
CA PHE A 496 21.66 9.39 25.29
C PHE A 496 22.12 8.00 24.82
N GLU A 497 21.60 7.49 23.70
CA GLU A 497 22.08 6.25 23.10
C GLU A 497 23.53 6.33 22.64
N LEU A 498 24.02 7.54 22.33
CA LEU A 498 25.43 7.80 22.01
C LEU A 498 26.40 7.37 23.12
N PHE A 499 25.92 7.26 24.36
CA PHE A 499 26.76 6.90 25.52
C PHE A 499 26.71 5.41 25.88
N LYS A 500 25.91 4.59 25.17
CA LYS A 500 25.83 3.15 25.44
C LYS A 500 27.11 2.46 24.98
N GLY A 501 27.99 2.10 25.93
CA GLY A 501 29.21 1.36 25.64
C GLY A 501 30.25 2.15 24.84
N THR A 502 30.34 3.46 25.09
CA THR A 502 31.29 4.35 24.40
C THR A 502 32.70 4.25 24.97
N ASP A 503 33.70 4.10 24.09
CA ASP A 503 35.13 4.15 24.41
C ASP A 503 35.73 5.56 24.18
N GLN A 504 34.87 6.58 23.98
CA GLN A 504 35.29 7.95 23.74
C GLN A 504 35.97 8.58 24.96
N GLU A 505 36.84 9.56 24.70
CA GLU A 505 37.52 10.31 25.75
C GLU A 505 36.51 11.00 26.69
N PRO A 506 36.77 11.04 28.01
CA PRO A 506 35.87 11.64 29.00
C PRO A 506 35.46 13.07 28.69
N GLU A 507 36.35 13.86 28.10
CA GLU A 507 36.07 15.25 27.75
C GLU A 507 35.00 15.36 26.64
N ILE A 508 35.04 14.46 25.65
CA ILE A 508 34.06 14.41 24.55
C ILE A 508 32.68 14.05 25.11
N VAL A 509 32.62 13.00 25.93
CA VAL A 509 31.37 12.52 26.54
C VAL A 509 30.74 13.57 27.45
N LEU A 510 31.56 14.31 28.20
CA LEU A 510 31.11 15.42 29.05
C LEU A 510 30.59 16.60 28.24
N VAL A 511 31.27 16.97 27.15
CA VAL A 511 30.79 18.03 26.25
C VAL A 511 29.47 17.65 25.60
N GLN A 512 29.33 16.42 25.10
CA GLN A 512 28.10 15.91 24.51
C GLN A 512 26.94 15.87 25.54
N ASN A 513 27.19 15.38 26.75
CA ASN A 513 26.20 15.42 27.83
C ASN A 513 25.77 16.85 28.17
N GLY A 514 26.74 17.76 28.29
CA GLY A 514 26.46 19.17 28.54
C GLY A 514 25.61 19.80 27.44
N ARG A 515 25.88 19.48 26.16
CA ARG A 515 25.05 19.91 25.03
C ARG A 515 23.62 19.38 25.15
N ILE A 516 23.43 18.09 25.39
CA ILE A 516 22.10 17.48 25.55
C ILE A 516 21.30 18.16 26.66
N VAL A 517 21.91 18.36 27.83
CA VAL A 517 21.26 19.03 28.97
C VAL A 517 20.90 20.48 28.67
N LYS A 518 21.78 21.23 27.99
CA LYS A 518 21.49 22.62 27.58
C LYS A 518 20.37 22.71 26.55
N ILE A 519 20.35 21.81 25.57
CA ILE A 519 19.26 21.75 24.57
C ILE A 519 17.94 21.43 25.28
N PHE A 520 17.94 20.48 26.22
CA PHE A 520 16.77 20.15 27.04
C PHE A 520 16.31 21.32 27.93
N GLU A 521 17.25 22.04 28.55
CA GLU A 521 16.94 23.24 29.34
C GLU A 521 16.26 24.31 28.47
N ARG A 522 16.82 24.58 27.29
CA ARG A 522 16.31 25.60 26.38
C ARG A 522 14.91 25.27 25.88
N ILE A 523 14.67 24.04 25.43
CA ILE A 523 13.34 23.63 24.96
C ILE A 523 12.32 23.65 26.09
N THR A 524 12.73 23.29 27.32
CA THR A 524 11.86 23.33 28.51
C THR A 524 11.47 24.78 28.85
N HIS A 525 12.44 25.69 28.85
CA HIS A 525 12.18 27.11 29.08
C HIS A 525 11.22 27.67 28.03
N TYR A 526 11.48 27.35 26.76
CA TYR A 526 10.67 27.79 25.64
C TYR A 526 9.20 27.33 25.77
N VAL A 527 8.97 26.04 26.02
CA VAL A 527 7.61 25.47 26.15
C VAL A 527 6.88 26.11 27.34
N LYS A 528 7.60 26.41 28.43
CA LYS A 528 7.04 27.09 29.61
C LYS A 528 6.58 28.51 29.29
N VAL A 529 7.41 29.29 28.59
CA VAL A 529 7.10 30.70 28.24
C VAL A 529 5.89 30.80 27.31
N LYS A 530 5.70 29.83 26.42
CA LYS A 530 4.60 29.85 25.43
C LYS A 530 3.25 29.35 25.97
N GLU A 531 3.21 28.74 27.16
CA GLU A 531 2.01 28.17 27.78
C GLU A 531 1.19 27.24 26.85
N HIS A 532 1.82 26.64 25.85
CA HIS A 532 1.12 25.83 24.86
C HIS A 532 0.73 24.48 25.48
N ARG A 533 -0.54 24.34 25.89
CA ARG A 533 -1.05 23.20 26.68
C ARG A 533 -0.67 21.83 26.12
N LEU A 534 -0.71 21.64 24.80
CA LEU A 534 -0.34 20.37 24.16
C LEU A 534 1.17 20.06 24.32
N LEU A 535 2.02 21.09 24.24
CA LEU A 535 3.47 20.94 24.37
C LEU A 535 3.89 20.70 25.81
N ILE A 536 3.20 21.30 26.79
CA ILE A 536 3.42 21.02 28.21
C ILE A 536 3.17 19.53 28.51
N GLY A 537 2.07 18.97 27.99
CA GLY A 537 1.76 17.55 28.17
C GLY A 537 2.83 16.62 27.59
N VAL A 538 3.31 16.92 26.37
CA VAL A 538 4.41 16.20 25.72
C VAL A 538 5.69 16.33 26.56
N LEU A 539 6.06 17.56 26.95
CA LEU A 539 7.28 17.84 27.71
C LEU A 539 7.29 17.15 29.07
N LEU A 540 6.16 17.07 29.78
CA LEU A 540 6.09 16.37 31.07
C LEU A 540 6.30 14.86 30.91
N LYS A 541 5.67 14.25 29.89
CA LYS A 541 5.84 12.82 29.59
C LYS A 541 7.28 12.51 29.21
N THR A 542 7.86 13.31 28.32
CA THR A 542 9.23 13.07 27.83
C THR A 542 10.29 13.53 28.81
N GLY A 543 10.03 14.55 29.63
CA GLY A 543 10.93 14.97 30.72
C GLY A 543 11.16 13.86 31.74
N LYS A 544 10.14 13.03 32.01
CA LYS A 544 10.33 11.81 32.79
C LYS A 544 11.31 10.85 32.08
N LEU A 545 11.09 10.56 30.80
CA LEU A 545 11.96 9.68 30.01
C LEU A 545 13.40 10.22 29.93
N PHE A 546 13.56 11.53 29.79
CA PHE A 546 14.86 12.21 29.79
C PHE A 546 15.61 11.96 31.11
N ILE A 547 14.96 12.19 32.25
CA ILE A 547 15.56 11.96 33.57
C ILE A 547 15.88 10.48 33.77
N ASP A 548 15.02 9.58 33.31
CA ASP A 548 15.25 8.13 33.37
C ASP A 548 16.51 7.75 32.55
N GLN A 549 16.66 8.23 31.31
CA GLN A 549 17.83 7.96 30.46
C GLN A 549 19.11 8.61 31.01
N PHE A 550 19.05 9.86 31.47
CA PHE A 550 20.19 10.55 32.09
C PHE A 550 20.67 9.81 33.36
N THR A 551 19.73 9.35 34.19
CA THR A 551 20.04 8.57 35.40
C THR A 551 20.66 7.23 35.05
N LYS A 552 20.19 6.60 33.98
CA LYS A 552 20.67 5.29 33.54
C LYS A 552 22.05 5.34 32.87
N HIS A 553 22.32 6.36 32.06
CA HIS A 553 23.50 6.40 31.20
C HIS A 553 24.57 7.41 31.68
N SER A 554 24.17 8.60 32.12
CA SER A 554 25.12 9.67 32.48
C SER A 554 25.61 9.61 33.92
N ILE A 555 24.73 9.29 34.89
CA ILE A 555 25.11 9.26 36.32
C ILE A 555 26.18 8.19 36.63
N PRO A 556 26.07 6.93 36.17
CA PRO A 556 27.10 5.93 36.42
C PRO A 556 28.46 6.37 35.86
N TYR A 557 28.47 6.85 34.62
CA TYR A 557 29.68 7.36 33.97
C TYR A 557 30.30 8.52 34.73
N PHE A 558 29.50 9.52 35.12
CA PHE A 558 29.99 10.66 35.91
C PHE A 558 30.57 10.24 37.26
N THR A 559 30.06 9.17 37.87
CA THR A 559 30.57 8.65 39.14
C THR A 559 31.99 8.12 39.01
N GLU A 560 32.29 7.44 37.90
CA GLU A 560 33.63 6.88 37.62
C GLU A 560 34.68 7.99 37.42
N ILE A 561 34.34 9.02 36.65
CA ILE A 561 35.27 10.10 36.27
C ILE A 561 35.19 11.35 37.17
N PHE A 562 34.37 11.32 38.23
CA PHE A 562 34.04 12.49 39.05
C PHE A 562 35.25 13.22 39.62
N LYS A 563 36.24 12.46 40.12
CA LYS A 563 37.43 13.02 40.77
C LYS A 563 38.28 13.83 39.79
N ALA A 564 38.34 13.41 38.53
CA ALA A 564 39.15 14.04 37.50
C ALA A 564 38.43 15.25 36.86
N HIS A 565 37.11 15.18 36.65
CA HIS A 565 36.36 16.20 35.90
C HIS A 565 35.24 16.88 36.71
N LYS A 566 35.46 17.07 38.02
CA LYS A 566 34.47 17.61 38.98
C LYS A 566 33.78 18.89 38.48
N THR A 567 34.54 19.86 37.98
CA THR A 567 34.01 21.17 37.58
C THR A 567 33.02 21.05 36.42
N SER A 568 33.36 20.28 35.39
CA SER A 568 32.50 20.06 34.22
C SER A 568 31.22 19.33 34.60
N ILE A 569 31.32 18.30 35.44
CA ILE A 569 30.15 17.53 35.90
C ILE A 569 29.20 18.41 36.73
N LEU A 570 29.75 19.23 37.64
CA LEU A 570 28.93 20.15 38.44
C LEU A 570 28.23 21.21 37.58
N ALA A 571 28.86 21.67 36.49
CA ALA A 571 28.23 22.57 35.54
C ALA A 571 27.02 21.92 34.85
N ILE A 572 27.17 20.67 34.39
CA ILE A 572 26.07 19.90 33.77
C ILE A 572 24.90 19.73 34.74
N PHE A 573 25.17 19.39 36.01
CA PHE A 573 24.12 19.29 37.03
C PHE A 573 23.43 20.61 37.31
N LYS A 574 24.15 21.74 37.24
CA LYS A 574 23.55 23.07 37.43
C LYS A 574 22.55 23.39 36.32
N ASP A 575 22.91 23.10 35.07
CA ASP A 575 22.03 23.31 33.91
C ASP A 575 20.81 22.37 33.99
N LEU A 576 21.00 21.11 34.42
CA LEU A 576 19.91 20.16 34.64
C LEU A 576 18.97 20.59 35.79
N GLN A 577 19.50 21.21 36.85
CA GLN A 577 18.69 21.75 37.94
C GLN A 577 17.80 22.90 37.46
N ALA A 578 18.27 23.72 36.53
CA ALA A 578 17.46 24.81 35.97
C ALA A 578 16.23 24.26 35.23
N SER A 579 16.41 23.26 34.38
CA SER A 579 15.32 22.62 33.62
C SER A 579 14.33 21.87 34.51
N THR A 580 14.81 21.10 35.50
CA THR A 580 13.94 20.37 36.44
C THR A 580 13.13 21.28 37.35
N ARG A 581 13.69 22.41 37.81
CA ARG A 581 12.92 23.44 38.54
C ARG A 581 11.79 24.01 37.69
N VAL A 582 12.03 24.24 36.40
CA VAL A 582 11.01 24.72 35.48
C VAL A 582 9.85 23.73 35.35
N LEU A 583 10.13 22.42 35.33
CA LEU A 583 9.13 21.35 35.27
C LEU A 583 8.35 21.14 36.57
N GLN A 584 8.95 21.46 37.73
CA GLN A 584 8.34 21.30 39.06
C GLN A 584 7.41 22.46 39.44
N VAL A 585 7.62 23.65 38.87
CA VAL A 585 6.76 24.82 39.12
C VAL A 585 5.46 24.63 38.35
N ARG A 586 4.43 24.27 39.11
CA ARG A 586 3.05 23.98 38.68
C ARG A 586 2.31 25.24 38.24
#